data_AF-A0A6J6HVS6-F1
#
_entry.id   AF-A0A6J6HVS6-F1
#
_cell.length_a   1.000
_cell.length_b   1.000
_cell.length_c   1.000
_cell.angle_alpha   90.00
_cell.angle_beta   90.00
_cell.angle_gamma   90.00
#
_symmetry.space_group_name_H-M   'P 1'
#
loop_
_entity.id
_entity.type
_entity.pdbx_description
1 polymer ?
#
loop_
_entity_poly.entity_id
_entity_poly.type
_entity_poly.pdbx_seq_one_letter_code
_entity_poly.pdbx_strand_id
1 'polypeptide(L)' 'MTNEYELADNTRGKLIFEKEDLLGPLRAGMVPPPHPMYPNTTDANYYRGEVPNAHPSQGVIKND' A
#
# COMPACT_ATOMS: atom_id res chain seq x y z
N MET A 1 8.20 -1.66 -11.03
CA MET A 1 8.85 -2.79 -11.72
C MET A 1 10.32 -2.78 -11.35
N THR A 2 10.90 -3.93 -11.03
CA THR A 2 12.34 -4.04 -10.71
C THR A 2 13.18 -4.00 -11.99
N ASN A 3 14.50 -3.86 -11.84
CA ASN A 3 15.45 -3.96 -12.96
C ASN A 3 15.99 -5.39 -13.14
N GLU A 4 15.44 -6.39 -12.44
CA GLU A 4 15.84 -7.78 -12.55
C GLU A 4 15.19 -8.40 -13.79
N TYR A 5 16.01 -8.83 -14.75
CA TYR A 5 15.55 -9.41 -16.02
C TYR A 5 15.88 -10.90 -16.17
N GLU A 6 16.77 -11.44 -15.33
CA GLU A 6 17.15 -12.86 -15.31
C GLU A 6 16.23 -13.68 -14.38
N LEU A 7 14.95 -13.76 -14.74
CA LEU A 7 13.90 -14.41 -13.92
C LEU A 7 13.41 -15.75 -14.49
N ALA A 8 14.12 -16.33 -15.47
CA ALA A 8 13.75 -17.61 -16.06
C ALA A 8 13.94 -18.77 -15.07
N ASP A 9 12.98 -19.70 -15.02
CA ASP A 9 13.06 -20.89 -14.16
C ASP A 9 12.45 -22.13 -14.86
N ASN A 10 12.71 -23.31 -14.30
CA ASN A 10 12.42 -24.62 -14.86
C ASN A 10 10.95 -25.07 -14.70
N THR A 11 10.13 -24.31 -13.95
CA THR A 11 8.72 -24.64 -13.72
C THR A 11 7.86 -23.39 -13.68
N ARG A 12 6.67 -23.45 -14.29
CA ARG A 12 5.69 -22.35 -14.27
C ARG A 12 5.33 -21.88 -12.86
N GLY A 13 5.22 -22.80 -11.90
CA GLY A 13 4.81 -22.47 -10.52
C GLY A 13 5.70 -21.42 -9.86
N LYS A 14 7.00 -21.43 -10.15
CA LYS A 14 7.96 -20.45 -9.61
C LYS A 14 7.86 -19.06 -10.24
N LEU A 15 7.17 -18.95 -11.37
CA LEU A 15 6.92 -17.69 -12.06
C LEU A 15 5.53 -17.11 -11.73
N ILE A 16 4.78 -17.76 -10.83
CA ILE A 16 3.53 -17.24 -10.29
C ILE A 16 3.88 -16.59 -8.95
N PHE A 17 3.95 -15.26 -8.93
CA PHE A 17 4.25 -14.52 -7.72
C PHE A 17 3.00 -14.27 -6.90
N GLU A 18 3.11 -14.54 -5.61
CA GLU A 18 2.09 -14.24 -4.63
C GLU A 18 2.28 -12.82 -4.08
N LYS A 19 1.33 -12.40 -3.24
CA LYS A 19 1.34 -11.07 -2.64
C LYS A 19 2.68 -10.76 -1.95
N GLU A 20 3.21 -11.70 -1.19
CA GLU A 20 4.41 -11.46 -0.38
C GLU A 20 5.70 -11.50 -1.19
N ASP A 21 5.69 -12.09 -2.39
CA ASP A 21 6.80 -12.04 -3.33
C ASP A 21 6.89 -10.65 -4.01
N LEU A 22 5.74 -9.96 -4.14
CA LEU A 22 5.63 -8.68 -4.84
C LEU A 22 5.70 -7.47 -3.92
N LEU A 23 5.25 -7.60 -2.67
CA LEU A 23 5.19 -6.50 -1.72
C LEU A 23 6.51 -6.34 -0.96
N GLY A 24 7.05 -5.12 -1.00
CA GLY A 24 8.15 -4.74 -0.12
C GLY A 24 7.71 -4.64 1.35
N PRO A 25 8.66 -4.71 2.31
CA PRO A 25 8.35 -4.56 3.72
C PRO A 25 7.81 -3.16 4.03
N LEU A 26 6.92 -3.08 5.04
CA LEU A 26 6.47 -1.80 5.56
C LEU A 26 7.65 -1.05 6.21
N ARG A 27 7.79 0.23 5.87
CA ARG A 27 8.76 1.11 6.52
C ARG A 27 8.22 1.59 7.87
N ALA A 28 9.11 2.06 8.73
CA ALA A 28 8.72 2.67 9.99
C ALA A 28 7.72 3.82 9.75
N GLY A 29 6.63 3.82 10.51
CA GLY A 29 5.53 4.80 10.37
C GLY A 29 4.50 4.46 9.30
N MET A 30 4.66 3.39 8.51
CA MET A 30 3.63 2.94 7.57
C MET A 30 2.58 2.05 8.26
N VAL A 31 1.32 2.19 7.86
CA VAL A 31 0.18 1.39 8.35
C VAL A 31 -0.11 0.27 7.34
N PRO A 32 -0.32 -1.00 7.78
CA PRO A 32 -0.70 -2.08 6.87
C PRO A 32 -2.06 -1.83 6.21
N PRO A 33 -2.30 -2.36 4.99
CA PRO A 33 -3.64 -2.42 4.41
C PRO A 33 -4.53 -3.44 5.14
N PRO A 34 -5.86 -3.29 5.14
CA PRO A 34 -6.64 -2.22 4.51
C PRO A 34 -6.55 -0.90 5.28
N HIS A 35 -6.52 0.22 4.55
CA HIS A 35 -6.45 1.55 5.16
C HIS A 35 -7.84 2.04 5.61
N PRO A 36 -7.95 2.72 6.76
CA PRO A 36 -9.21 3.32 7.21
C PRO A 36 -9.61 4.50 6.33
N MET A 37 -10.92 4.72 6.17
CA MET A 37 -11.46 5.95 5.58
C MET A 37 -11.19 7.15 6.49
N TYR A 38 -11.17 8.36 5.93
CA TYR A 38 -11.03 9.59 6.71
C TYR A 38 -12.18 9.71 7.74
N PRO A 39 -11.95 10.23 8.96
CA PRO A 39 -12.97 10.24 10.00
C PRO A 39 -14.28 10.90 9.56
N ASN A 40 -15.41 10.27 9.90
CA ASN A 40 -16.76 10.73 9.58
C ASN A 40 -17.05 10.90 8.07
N THR A 41 -16.35 10.15 7.21
CA THR A 41 -16.61 10.14 5.76
C THR A 41 -17.13 8.79 5.29
N THR A 42 -17.82 8.80 4.15
CA THR A 42 -18.18 7.62 3.36
C THR A 42 -17.41 7.61 2.03
N ASP A 43 -17.54 6.52 1.29
CA ASP A 43 -17.09 6.40 -0.10
C ASP A 43 -17.65 7.54 -0.99
N ALA A 44 -18.89 7.95 -0.76
CA ALA A 44 -19.49 9.06 -1.51
C ALA A 44 -18.76 10.40 -1.29
N ASN A 45 -18.25 10.67 -0.08
CA ASN A 45 -17.42 11.86 0.18
C ASN A 45 -16.10 11.80 -0.59
N TYR A 46 -15.49 10.62 -0.72
CA TYR A 46 -14.27 10.42 -1.52
C TYR A 46 -14.51 10.76 -2.99
N TYR A 47 -15.59 10.25 -3.60
CA TYR A 47 -15.91 10.51 -5.00
C TYR A 47 -16.33 11.97 -5.28
N ARG A 48 -16.79 12.71 -4.28
CA ARG A 48 -17.06 14.16 -4.40
C ARG A 48 -15.83 15.03 -4.14
N GLY A 49 -14.69 14.46 -3.76
CA GLY A 49 -13.47 15.21 -3.43
C GLY A 49 -13.54 15.95 -2.09
N GLU A 50 -14.39 15.51 -1.17
CA GLU A 50 -14.60 16.13 0.15
C GLU A 50 -13.61 15.59 1.22
N VAL A 51 -12.76 14.62 0.86
CA VAL A 51 -11.72 14.06 1.74
C VAL A 51 -10.49 14.98 1.70
N PRO A 52 -10.10 15.63 2.81
CA PRO A 52 -9.09 16.69 2.79
C PRO A 52 -7.64 16.18 2.73
N ASN A 53 -7.37 14.99 3.25
CA ASN A 53 -6.05 14.34 3.26
C ASN A 53 -6.19 12.85 3.66
N ALA A 54 -5.06 12.15 3.77
CA ALA A 54 -5.01 10.77 4.27
C ALA A 54 -5.54 10.66 5.71
N HIS A 55 -5.95 9.46 6.13
CA HIS A 55 -6.44 9.26 7.50
C HIS A 55 -5.37 9.68 8.53
N PRO A 56 -5.72 10.28 9.69
CA PRO A 56 -4.74 10.77 10.68
C PRO A 56 -3.74 9.72 11.17
N SER A 57 -4.08 8.43 11.13
CA SER A 57 -3.13 7.35 11.45
C SER A 57 -1.99 7.19 10.42
N GLN A 58 -2.08 7.83 9.25
CA GLN A 58 -1.13 7.73 8.14
C GLN A 58 -0.18 8.94 8.06
N GLY A 59 -0.04 9.71 9.15
CA GLY A 59 0.85 10.86 9.23
C GLY A 59 2.27 10.50 9.67
N VAL A 60 3.27 11.15 9.06
CA VAL A 60 4.65 11.19 9.57
C VAL A 60 4.61 11.69 11.02
N ILE A 61 5.30 10.99 11.94
CA ILE A 61 5.58 11.52 13.28
C ILE A 61 6.30 12.86 13.08
N LYS A 62 5.60 13.99 13.22
CA LYS A 62 6.27 15.28 13.38
C LYS A 62 6.89 15.25 14.77
N ASN A 63 8.17 14.94 14.83
CA ASN A 63 8.98 15.20 16.02
C ASN A 63 9.18 16.71 16.08
N ASP A 64 8.23 17.41 16.68
CA ASP A 64 8.46 18.75 17.22
C ASP A 64 9.11 18.62 18.62
#